data_AF-A0A6J4VWG0-F1
#
_entry.id   AF-A0A6J4VWG0-F1
#
_cell.length_a   1.000
_cell.length_b   1.000
_cell.length_c   1.000
_cell.angle_alpha   90.00
_cell.angle_beta   90.00
_cell.angle_gamma   90.00
#
_symmetry.space_group_name_H-M   'P 1'
#
loop_
_entity.id
_entity.type
_entity.pdbx_description
1 polymer ?
#
loop_
_entity_poly.entity_id
_entity_poly.type
_entity_poly.pdbx_seq_one_letter_code
_entity_poly.pdbx_strand_id
1 'polypeptide(L)'
;MNPPSDHPHRRYNTLTGEYVLVSPHRTKRPWQGKQETPARQERPRYDPKCYLCPGNERAGGERNPKYTGTFVFDNDFAALLPEGAPPSAGDGGDGLLR
;
A
#
# COMPACT_ATOMS: atom_id res chain seq x y z
N MET A 1 24.47 35.39 8.71
CA MET A 1 23.40 34.69 7.98
C MET A 1 22.99 33.51 8.85
N ASN A 2 21.74 33.44 9.30
CA ASN A 2 21.31 32.37 10.20
C ASN A 2 21.19 31.04 9.44
N PRO A 3 21.56 29.90 10.04
CA PRO A 3 21.56 28.63 9.35
C PRO A 3 20.12 28.16 9.06
N PRO A 4 19.88 27.46 7.93
CA PRO A 4 18.57 26.90 7.58
C PRO A 4 18.02 25.89 8.61
N SER A 5 18.85 25.41 9.52
CA SER A 5 18.49 24.48 10.61
C SER A 5 17.48 25.06 11.59
N ASP A 6 17.40 26.39 11.71
CA ASP A 6 16.67 27.04 12.80
C ASP A 6 15.48 27.88 12.35
N HIS A 7 15.30 28.06 11.04
CA HIS A 7 14.22 28.88 10.49
C HIS A 7 13.34 28.12 9.48
N PRO A 8 12.02 28.38 9.44
CA PRO A 8 11.15 27.83 8.41
C PRO A 8 11.61 28.22 7.01
N HIS A 9 11.60 27.26 6.09
CA HIS A 9 12.00 27.47 4.70
C HIS A 9 11.29 26.50 3.76
N ARG A 10 11.35 26.74 2.45
CA ARG A 10 10.83 25.81 1.44
C ARG A 10 11.97 25.21 0.64
N ARG A 11 11.83 23.95 0.24
CA ARG A 11 12.74 23.25 -0.68
C ARG A 11 11.97 22.77 -1.89
N TYR A 12 12.51 23.00 -3.08
CA TYR A 12 11.90 22.56 -4.33
C TYR A 12 12.27 21.09 -4.61
N ASN A 13 11.27 20.28 -4.93
CA ASN A 13 11.43 18.92 -5.44
C ASN A 13 11.38 18.96 -6.98
N THR A 14 12.52 18.70 -7.62
CA THR A 14 12.64 18.75 -9.08
C THR A 14 11.93 17.60 -9.80
N LEU A 15 11.63 16.50 -9.11
CA LEU A 15 10.91 15.36 -9.69
C LEU A 15 9.41 15.62 -9.79
N THR A 16 8.82 16.28 -8.79
CA THR A 16 7.38 16.56 -8.75
C THR A 16 7.03 17.97 -9.18
N GLY A 17 8.00 18.88 -9.21
CA GLY A 17 7.78 20.28 -9.53
C GLY A 17 7.18 21.09 -8.38
N GLU A 18 7.22 20.56 -7.16
CA GLU A 18 6.53 21.14 -6.00
C GLU A 18 7.51 21.63 -4.94
N TYR A 19 7.03 22.47 -4.02
CA TYR A 19 7.81 22.91 -2.87
C TYR A 19 7.33 22.25 -1.58
N VAL A 20 8.28 21.78 -0.78
CA VAL A 20 8.05 21.24 0.57
C VAL A 20 8.38 22.31 1.62
N LEU A 21 7.44 22.56 2.54
CA LEU A 21 7.66 23.43 3.70
C LEU A 21 8.40 22.66 4.80
N VAL A 22 9.55 23.20 5.22
CA VAL A 22 10.36 22.69 6.33
C VAL A 22 10.13 23.59 7.54
N SER A 23 9.64 23.00 8.63
CA SER A 23 9.45 23.67 9.93
C SER A 23 10.30 22.96 11.00
N PRO A 24 11.58 23.37 11.21
CA PRO A 24 12.56 22.58 11.97
C PRO A 24 12.18 22.21 13.41
N HIS A 25 11.28 22.95 14.04
CA HIS A 25 10.88 22.74 15.43
C HIS A 25 9.47 22.15 15.59
N ARG A 26 8.81 21.75 14.49
CA ARG A 26 7.40 21.33 14.51
C ARG A 26 7.15 20.13 15.44
N THR A 27 8.09 19.21 15.53
CA THR A 27 8.01 18.00 16.36
C THR A 27 8.16 18.25 17.87
N LYS A 28 8.55 19.46 18.30
CA LYS A 28 8.60 19.85 19.72
C LYS A 28 7.20 20.06 20.33
N ARG A 29 6.16 20.12 19.50
CA ARG A 29 4.78 20.27 20.00
C ARG A 29 4.35 18.96 20.69
N PRO A 30 3.79 19.02 21.91
CA PRO A 30 3.29 17.83 22.58
C PRO A 30 2.28 17.08 21.71
N TRP A 31 2.50 15.77 21.53
CA TRP A 31 1.58 14.90 20.81
C TRP A 31 0.61 14.23 21.78
N GLN A 32 -0.67 14.53 21.63
CA GLN A 32 -1.78 13.90 22.39
C GLN A 32 -2.77 13.17 21.46
N GLY A 33 -2.40 13.02 20.19
CA GLY A 33 -3.22 12.35 19.19
C GLY A 33 -3.02 10.83 19.18
N LYS A 34 -3.42 10.23 18.05
CA LYS A 34 -3.33 8.79 17.80
C LYS A 34 -1.91 8.25 17.98
N GLN A 35 -1.79 7.08 18.59
CA GLN A 35 -0.57 6.28 18.55
C GLN A 35 -0.81 5.07 17.65
N GLU A 36 0.11 4.81 16.73
CA GLU A 36 0.02 3.63 15.84
C GLU A 36 0.49 2.38 16.58
N THR A 37 -0.19 1.26 16.35
CA THR A 37 0.24 -0.04 16.85
C THR A 37 1.45 -0.51 16.05
N PRO A 38 2.59 -0.85 16.70
CA PRO A 38 3.72 -1.39 15.98
C PRO A 38 3.34 -2.73 15.33
N ALA A 39 3.88 -2.98 14.13
CA ALA A 39 3.66 -4.25 13.45
C ALA A 39 4.23 -5.41 14.29
N ARG A 40 3.50 -6.53 14.36
CA ARG A 40 3.98 -7.76 15.01
C ARG A 40 5.19 -8.30 14.24
N GLN A 41 6.32 -8.38 14.92
CA GLN A 41 7.60 -8.82 14.32
C GLN A 41 7.61 -10.33 14.03
N GLU A 42 6.97 -11.14 14.88
CA GLU A 42 6.90 -12.58 14.69
C GLU A 42 5.68 -12.98 13.87
N ARG A 43 5.95 -13.51 12.68
CA ARG A 43 4.95 -14.12 11.79
C ARG A 43 5.37 -15.56 11.51
N PRO A 44 4.42 -16.49 11.32
CA PRO A 44 4.78 -17.86 10.95
C PRO A 44 5.47 -17.86 9.58
N ARG A 45 6.41 -18.78 9.39
CA ARG A 45 7.08 -18.97 8.09
C ARG A 45 6.09 -19.34 6.97
N TYR A 46 5.00 -20.00 7.35
CA TYR A 46 3.94 -20.41 6.45
C TYR A 46 2.60 -20.41 7.20
N ASP A 47 1.57 -19.90 6.55
CA ASP A 47 0.20 -19.92 7.06
C ASP A 47 -0.70 -20.61 6.03
N PRO A 48 -1.38 -21.72 6.37
CA PRO A 48 -2.25 -22.45 5.45
C PRO A 48 -3.45 -21.63 4.96
N LYS A 49 -3.77 -20.50 5.61
CA LYS A 49 -4.86 -19.58 5.21
C LYS A 49 -4.37 -18.37 4.41
N CYS A 50 -3.07 -18.23 4.19
CA CYS A 50 -2.52 -17.09 3.47
C CYS A 50 -2.67 -17.26 1.94
N TYR A 51 -3.38 -16.35 1.29
CA TYR A 51 -3.59 -16.35 -0.17
C TYR A 51 -2.31 -16.16 -0.99
N LEU A 52 -1.24 -15.68 -0.36
CA LEU A 52 0.06 -15.47 -1.03
C LEU A 52 1.02 -16.63 -0.81
N CYS A 53 0.76 -17.57 0.11
CA CYS A 53 1.72 -18.62 0.44
C CYS A 53 1.79 -19.73 -0.63
N PRO A 54 2.93 -20.42 -0.80
CA PRO A 54 3.10 -21.50 -1.78
C PRO A 54 2.13 -22.66 -1.56
N GLY A 55 1.51 -23.17 -2.63
CA GLY A 55 0.58 -24.30 -2.54
C GLY A 55 -0.84 -23.97 -2.02
N ASN A 56 -1.05 -22.76 -1.51
CA ASN A 56 -2.36 -22.32 -1.02
C ASN A 56 -3.27 -21.89 -2.16
N GLU A 57 -4.57 -21.94 -1.90
CA GLU A 57 -5.57 -21.31 -2.74
C GLU A 57 -5.51 -19.79 -2.57
N ARG A 58 -5.66 -19.05 -3.67
CA ARG A 58 -5.75 -17.60 -3.72
C ARG A 58 -7.19 -17.14 -3.48
N ALA A 59 -7.39 -15.84 -3.30
CA ALA A 59 -8.72 -15.28 -3.10
C ALA A 59 -9.62 -15.46 -4.34
N GLY A 60 -9.03 -15.50 -5.54
CA GLY A 60 -9.72 -15.84 -6.80
C GLY A 60 -9.99 -17.33 -7.04
N GLY A 61 -9.68 -18.23 -6.08
CA GLY A 61 -9.92 -19.68 -6.18
C GLY A 61 -8.82 -20.47 -6.91
N GLU A 62 -7.91 -19.80 -7.60
CA GLU A 62 -6.72 -20.43 -8.21
C GLU A 62 -5.72 -20.90 -7.15
N ARG A 63 -4.92 -21.93 -7.45
CA ARG A 63 -3.91 -22.46 -6.49
C ARG A 63 -2.51 -22.00 -6.84
N ASN A 64 -1.81 -21.41 -5.85
CA ASN A 64 -0.40 -21.06 -5.99
C ASN A 64 0.46 -22.32 -6.23
N PRO A 65 1.48 -22.25 -7.11
CA PRO A 65 2.48 -23.30 -7.20
C PRO A 65 3.28 -23.38 -5.89
N LYS A 66 3.98 -24.51 -5.70
CA LYS A 66 4.93 -24.69 -4.58
C LYS A 66 6.25 -23.99 -4.86
N TYR A 67 6.21 -22.67 -5.01
CA TYR A 67 7.38 -21.86 -5.32
C TYR A 67 8.34 -21.76 -4.12
N THR A 68 9.63 -21.62 -4.40
CA THR A 68 10.70 -21.44 -3.38
C THR A 68 11.37 -20.07 -3.44
N GLY A 69 11.07 -19.26 -4.46
CA GLY A 69 11.59 -17.91 -4.67
C GLY A 69 10.46 -16.90 -4.94
N THR A 70 10.68 -15.94 -5.83
CA THR A 70 9.62 -15.00 -6.24
C THR A 70 8.60 -15.68 -7.14
N PHE A 71 7.31 -15.40 -6.91
CA PHE A 71 6.21 -15.82 -7.76
C PHE A 71 5.39 -14.58 -8.17
N VAL A 72 5.03 -14.50 -9.44
CA VAL A 72 4.26 -13.39 -10.04
C VAL A 72 2.99 -13.97 -10.64
N PHE A 73 1.87 -13.27 -10.44
CA PHE A 73 0.56 -13.66 -10.94
C PHE A 73 -0.30 -12.43 -11.23
N ASP A 74 -1.32 -12.58 -12.06
CA ASP A 74 -2.32 -11.54 -12.30
C ASP A 74 -3.23 -11.37 -11.07
N ASN A 75 -3.39 -10.12 -10.62
CA ASN A 75 -4.19 -9.80 -9.44
C ASN A 75 -5.64 -10.28 -9.64
N ASP A 76 -6.13 -11.08 -8.70
CA ASP A 76 -7.48 -11.65 -8.71
C ASP A 76 -8.57 -10.57 -8.81
N PHE A 77 -8.29 -9.35 -8.30
CA PHE A 77 -9.17 -8.18 -8.36
C PHE A 77 -8.43 -7.00 -9.00
N ALA A 78 -7.95 -7.19 -10.23
CA ALA A 78 -7.19 -6.19 -10.95
C ALA A 78 -7.97 -4.87 -11.10
N ALA A 79 -7.34 -3.75 -10.72
CA ALA A 79 -7.92 -2.41 -10.87
C ALA A 79 -8.01 -1.94 -12.33
N LEU A 80 -7.24 -2.57 -13.22
CA LEU A 80 -7.19 -2.31 -14.64
C LEU A 80 -7.23 -3.64 -15.38
N LEU A 81 -7.95 -3.67 -16.49
CA LEU A 81 -7.97 -4.80 -17.40
C LEU A 81 -7.02 -4.54 -18.59
N PRO A 82 -6.49 -5.59 -19.22
CA PRO A 82 -5.81 -5.44 -20.50
C PRO A 82 -6.71 -4.73 -21.51
N GLU A 83 -6.10 -3.94 -22.38
CA GLU A 83 -6.83 -3.22 -23.43
C GLU A 83 -7.60 -4.22 -24.33
N GLY A 84 -8.88 -3.96 -24.55
CA GLY A 84 -9.76 -4.84 -25.33
C GLY A 84 -10.34 -6.03 -24.56
N ALA A 85 -10.02 -6.20 -23.27
CA ALA A 85 -10.72 -7.16 -22.43
C ALA A 85 -12.20 -6.74 -22.28
N PRO A 86 -13.16 -7.68 -22.43
CA PRO A 86 -14.54 -7.38 -22.10
C PRO A 86 -14.62 -6.96 -20.63
N PRO A 87 -15.50 -6.00 -20.26
CA PRO A 87 -15.68 -5.66 -18.86
C PRO A 87 -15.96 -6.94 -18.09
N SER A 88 -15.24 -7.15 -16.98
CA SER A 88 -15.50 -8.24 -16.06
C SER A 88 -17.00 -8.22 -15.76
N ALA A 89 -17.68 -9.35 -15.92
CA ALA A 89 -19.06 -9.51 -15.48
C ALA A 89 -19.08 -9.48 -13.94
N GLY A 90 -18.90 -8.29 -13.38
CA GLY A 90 -19.05 -8.01 -11.97
C GLY A 90 -20.53 -7.91 -11.67
N ASP A 91 -21.00 -8.90 -10.92
CA ASP A 91 -22.21 -8.95 -10.11
C ASP A 91 -23.42 -8.14 -10.59
N GLY A 92 -24.44 -8.88 -11.04
CA GLY A 92 -25.78 -8.35 -11.22
C GLY A 92 -26.25 -7.65 -9.96
N GLY A 93 -26.51 -6.35 -10.13
CA GLY A 93 -27.21 -5.43 -9.24
C GLY A 93 -27.63 -5.93 -7.86
N ASP A 94 -27.07 -5.29 -6.83
CA ASP A 94 -27.96 -4.63 -5.89
C ASP A 94 -27.43 -3.23 -5.55
N GLY A 95 -28.36 -2.27 -5.59
CA GLY A 95 -28.08 -0.85 -5.73
C GLY A 95 -27.52 -0.22 -4.46
N LEU A 96 -26.41 0.52 -4.61
CA LEU A 96 -25.90 1.44 -3.59
C LEU A 96 -25.85 2.89 -4.10
N LEU A 97 -26.94 3.29 -4.76
CA LEU A 97 -27.32 4.69 -4.94
C LEU A 97 -28.78 4.84 -4.52
N ARG A 98 -29.00 4.94 -3.21
CA ARG A 98 -30.13 5.65 -2.60
C ARG A 98 -29.60 6.48 -1.45
#